data_AF-A0AAV8ZL79-F1
#
_entry.id   AF-A0AAV8ZL79-F1
#
_cell.length_a   1.000
_cell.length_b   1.000
_cell.length_c   1.000
_cell.angle_alpha   90.00
_cell.angle_beta   90.00
_cell.angle_gamma   90.00
#
_symmetry.space_group_name_H-M   'P 1'
#
loop_
_entity.id
_entity.type
_entity.pdbx_description
1 polymer ?
#
loop_
_entity_poly.entity_id
_entity_poly.type
_entity_poly.pdbx_seq_one_letter_code
_entity_poly.pdbx_strand_id
1 'polypeptide(L)'
;MTKKWHIPFLKRESHKLNQILKEWKEYKQSVPTYGAIIISENMSHVLLVQSYWAKSSWGFPKGKVNEEEDPAHCAIREVLEETGFDISNFLDPEEYLESTINDQLVRLYVIKNIPMSTKFCPKTRCEIKSCSWFAISDLPNNKKRCHAQDENWR
;
A
#
# COMPACT_ATOMS: atom_id res chain seq x y z
N MET A 1 6.38 -12.53 -40.87
CA MET A 1 7.21 -11.84 -39.85
C MET A 1 7.49 -12.82 -38.72
N THR A 2 8.70 -13.37 -38.66
CA THR A 2 9.11 -14.37 -37.66
C THR A 2 9.30 -13.70 -36.30
N LYS A 3 8.55 -14.15 -35.28
CA LYS A 3 8.79 -13.76 -33.87
C LYS A 3 10.23 -14.13 -33.52
N LYS A 4 11.12 -13.14 -33.51
CA LYS A 4 12.53 -13.30 -33.13
C LYS A 4 12.57 -13.30 -31.60
N TRP A 5 12.61 -14.49 -31.01
CA TRP A 5 12.73 -14.68 -29.56
C TRP A 5 14.17 -14.37 -29.15
N HIS A 6 14.34 -13.43 -28.22
CA HIS A 6 15.67 -12.94 -27.81
C HIS A 6 16.44 -13.95 -26.94
N ILE A 7 15.74 -14.93 -26.34
CA ILE A 7 16.30 -15.89 -25.38
C ILE A 7 15.87 -17.34 -25.73
N PRO A 8 16.69 -18.10 -26.47
CA PRO A 8 16.31 -19.40 -27.04
C PRO A 8 15.98 -20.49 -26.01
N PHE A 9 16.59 -20.48 -24.81
CA PHE A 9 16.38 -21.54 -23.82
C PHE A 9 14.99 -21.50 -23.14
N LEU A 10 14.40 -20.30 -23.00
CA LEU A 10 13.03 -20.12 -22.46
C LEU A 10 11.95 -20.59 -23.43
N LYS A 11 12.30 -20.82 -24.71
CA LYS A 11 11.37 -21.28 -25.75
C LYS A 11 10.75 -22.64 -25.41
N ARG A 12 11.50 -23.54 -24.77
CA ARG A 12 11.05 -24.90 -24.44
C ARG A 12 9.85 -24.88 -23.48
N GLU A 13 9.87 -23.95 -22.52
CA GLU A 13 8.82 -23.80 -21.51
C GLU A 13 7.71 -22.83 -21.95
N SER A 14 7.73 -22.32 -23.19
CA SER A 14 6.75 -21.34 -23.68
C SER A 14 5.29 -21.81 -23.61
N HIS A 15 5.06 -23.12 -23.72
CA HIS A 15 3.73 -23.72 -23.57
C HIS A 15 3.19 -23.60 -22.13
N LYS A 16 4.07 -23.51 -21.13
CA LYS A 16 3.72 -23.31 -19.72
C LYS A 16 3.62 -21.84 -19.34
N LEU A 17 4.02 -20.91 -20.22
CA LEU A 17 4.12 -19.49 -19.89
C LEU A 17 2.82 -18.93 -19.30
N ASN A 18 1.67 -19.25 -19.89
CA ASN A 18 0.38 -18.78 -19.39
C ASN A 18 0.07 -19.31 -17.97
N GLN A 19 0.43 -20.56 -17.71
CA GLN A 19 0.28 -21.17 -16.39
C GLN A 19 1.22 -20.51 -15.37
N ILE A 20 2.51 -20.38 -15.71
CA ILE A 20 3.51 -19.73 -14.86
C ILE A 20 3.12 -18.27 -14.56
N LEU A 21 2.61 -17.53 -15.55
CA LEU A 21 2.16 -16.16 -15.36
C LEU A 21 0.92 -16.08 -14.47
N LYS A 22 0.01 -17.07 -14.57
CA LYS A 22 -1.16 -17.15 -13.70
C LYS A 22 -0.74 -17.44 -12.25
N GLU A 23 0.06 -18.47 -12.04
CA GLU A 23 0.60 -18.85 -10.72
C GLU A 23 1.39 -17.69 -10.09
N TRP A 24 2.27 -17.05 -10.89
CA TRP A 24 3.01 -15.88 -10.44
C TRP A 24 2.07 -14.72 -10.08
N LYS A 25 1.01 -14.48 -10.84
CA LYS A 25 0.06 -13.39 -10.55
C LYS A 25 -0.69 -13.65 -9.24
N GLU A 26 -1.14 -14.89 -9.02
CA GLU A 26 -1.81 -15.31 -7.79
C GLU A 26 -0.87 -15.16 -6.58
N TYR A 27 0.35 -15.69 -6.68
CA TYR A 27 1.39 -15.48 -5.65
C TYR A 27 1.65 -13.99 -5.40
N LYS A 28 1.86 -13.21 -6.47
CA LYS A 28 2.16 -11.78 -6.35
C LYS A 28 1.00 -11.02 -5.70
N GLN A 29 -0.24 -11.48 -5.81
CA GLN A 29 -1.41 -10.85 -5.17
C GLN A 29 -1.44 -11.09 -3.66
N SER A 30 -0.97 -12.24 -3.18
CA SER A 30 -0.96 -12.58 -1.75
C SER A 30 0.27 -12.05 -0.98
N VAL A 31 1.29 -11.54 -1.67
CA VAL A 31 2.49 -10.97 -1.00
C VAL A 31 2.06 -9.86 -0.03
N PRO A 32 2.41 -9.95 1.27
CA PRO A 32 2.07 -8.94 2.26
C PRO A 32 2.55 -7.54 1.88
N THR A 33 1.80 -6.53 2.30
CA THR A 33 2.21 -5.13 2.15
C THR A 33 2.30 -4.41 3.48
N TYR A 34 3.37 -3.64 3.62
CA TYR A 34 3.67 -2.82 4.79
C TYR A 34 3.79 -1.36 4.39
N GLY A 35 3.35 -0.46 5.27
CA GLY A 35 3.36 0.97 5.01
C GLY A 35 2.97 1.77 6.23
N ALA A 36 2.48 3.00 6.04
CA ALA A 36 2.17 3.90 7.15
C ALA A 36 0.91 4.74 6.94
N ILE A 37 0.22 5.00 8.05
CA ILE A 37 -0.78 6.06 8.18
C ILE A 37 -0.06 7.26 8.80
N ILE A 38 0.26 8.25 7.98
CA ILE A 38 0.94 9.47 8.42
C ILE A 38 -0.11 10.53 8.75
N ILE A 39 -0.12 10.97 10.01
CA ILE A 39 -1.12 11.86 10.59
C ILE A 39 -0.49 13.22 10.96
N SER A 40 -1.19 14.30 10.65
CA SER A 40 -0.78 15.67 10.96
C SER A 40 -0.72 15.96 12.49
N GLU A 41 0.03 16.97 12.92
CA GLU A 41 0.13 17.49 14.31
C GLU A 41 -1.20 17.68 15.06
N ASN A 42 -2.29 18.03 14.36
CA ASN A 42 -3.61 18.23 14.98
C ASN A 42 -4.55 17.01 14.84
N MET A 43 -4.02 15.86 14.42
CA MET A 43 -4.78 14.63 14.18
C MET A 43 -5.99 14.83 13.26
N SER A 44 -5.91 15.78 12.32
CA SER A 44 -7.02 16.19 11.46
C SER A 44 -6.86 15.73 10.01
N HIS A 45 -5.63 15.49 9.56
CA HIS A 45 -5.33 15.08 8.19
C HIS A 45 -4.45 13.83 8.15
N VAL A 46 -4.60 13.06 7.07
CA VAL A 46 -3.72 11.94 6.71
C VAL A 46 -3.07 12.18 5.36
N LEU A 47 -1.84 11.68 5.19
CA LEU A 47 -1.16 11.68 3.91
C LEU A 47 -1.64 10.50 3.06
N LEU A 48 -2.07 10.78 1.83
CA LEU A 48 -2.34 9.78 0.82
C LEU A 48 -1.45 10.00 -0.41
N VAL A 49 -1.14 8.91 -1.10
CA VAL A 49 -0.41 8.89 -2.38
C VAL A 49 -1.33 8.48 -3.52
N GLN A 50 -1.16 9.11 -4.67
CA GLN A 50 -1.88 8.80 -5.90
C GLN A 50 -1.02 7.96 -6.83
N SER A 51 -1.53 6.81 -7.24
CA SER A 51 -0.85 5.95 -8.22
C SER A 51 -0.80 6.63 -9.60
N TYR A 52 0.33 6.49 -10.29
CA TYR A 52 0.56 7.07 -11.62
C TYR A 52 -0.35 6.44 -12.70
N TRP A 53 -0.52 5.12 -12.65
CA TRP A 53 -1.29 4.35 -13.64
C TRP A 53 -2.80 4.34 -13.36
N ALA A 54 -3.19 4.48 -12.09
CA ALA A 54 -4.58 4.52 -11.66
C ALA A 54 -4.91 5.92 -11.13
N LYS A 55 -5.12 6.87 -12.05
CA LYS A 55 -5.23 8.32 -11.79
C LYS A 55 -6.28 8.74 -10.74
N SER A 56 -7.22 7.87 -10.35
CA SER A 56 -8.24 8.17 -9.34
C SER A 56 -8.08 7.36 -8.06
N SER A 57 -7.03 6.54 -7.95
CA SER A 57 -6.76 5.72 -6.77
C SER A 57 -5.83 6.46 -5.83
N TRP A 58 -6.36 6.81 -4.66
CA TRP A 58 -5.59 7.33 -3.53
C TRP A 58 -5.53 6.26 -2.45
N GLY A 59 -4.39 6.14 -1.79
CA GLY A 59 -4.20 5.20 -0.70
C GLY A 59 -3.08 5.62 0.23
N PHE A 60 -2.94 4.91 1.33
CA PHE A 60 -1.79 5.07 2.21
C PHE A 60 -0.51 4.59 1.51
N PRO A 61 0.64 5.24 1.76
CA PRO A 61 1.91 4.80 1.22
C PRO A 61 2.27 3.41 1.78
N LYS A 62 2.45 2.44 0.88
CA LYS A 62 2.71 1.03 1.23
C LYS A 62 3.16 0.24 0.01
N GLY A 63 3.95 -0.79 0.25
CA GLY A 63 4.30 -1.74 -0.81
C GLY A 63 4.71 -3.09 -0.27
N LYS A 64 5.28 -3.92 -1.13
CA LYS A 64 5.44 -5.36 -0.88
C LYS A 64 6.72 -5.64 -0.14
N VAL A 65 6.64 -6.57 0.80
CA VAL A 65 7.82 -7.05 1.52
C VAL A 65 8.76 -7.81 0.59
N ASN A 66 10.05 -7.57 0.77
CA ASN A 66 11.10 -8.36 0.14
C ASN A 66 11.35 -9.66 0.92
N GLU A 67 12.10 -10.58 0.31
CA GLU A 67 12.53 -11.81 0.99
C GLU A 67 13.35 -11.46 2.24
N GLU A 68 13.00 -12.08 3.37
CA GLU A 68 13.64 -11.90 4.68
C GLU A 68 13.62 -10.45 5.23
N GLU A 69 12.80 -9.57 4.66
CA GLU A 69 12.67 -8.18 5.14
C GLU A 69 11.69 -8.08 6.31
N ASP A 70 12.12 -7.41 7.37
CA ASP A 70 11.27 -7.12 8.52
C ASP A 70 10.11 -6.18 8.14
N PRO A 71 8.88 -6.40 8.65
CA PRO A 71 7.71 -5.55 8.39
C PRO A 71 7.93 -4.04 8.59
N ALA A 72 8.61 -3.63 9.65
CA ALA A 72 8.86 -2.22 9.94
C ALA A 72 9.89 -1.63 8.96
N HIS A 73 10.94 -2.38 8.65
CA HIS A 73 11.90 -1.97 7.62
C HIS A 73 11.27 -1.86 6.23
N CYS A 74 10.38 -2.80 5.87
CA CYS A 74 9.60 -2.70 4.64
C CYS A 74 8.75 -1.43 4.63
N ALA A 75 8.02 -1.12 5.71
CA ALA A 75 7.21 0.09 5.80
C ALA A 75 8.06 1.37 5.65
N ILE A 76 9.23 1.43 6.31
CA ILE A 76 10.17 2.57 6.21
C ILE A 76 10.62 2.74 4.76
N ARG A 77 11.08 1.67 4.11
CA ARG A 77 11.56 1.69 2.72
C ARG A 77 10.48 2.17 1.77
N GLU A 78 9.29 1.56 1.83
CA GLU A 78 8.17 1.87 0.93
C GLU A 78 7.71 3.32 1.09
N VAL A 79 7.57 3.80 2.33
CA VAL A 79 7.19 5.20 2.59
C VAL A 79 8.25 6.17 2.08
N LEU A 80 9.53 5.86 2.27
CA LEU A 80 10.63 6.67 1.77
C LEU A 80 10.68 6.69 0.24
N GLU A 81 10.40 5.57 -0.42
CA GLU A 81 10.35 5.45 -1.88
C GLU A 81 9.16 6.24 -2.48
N GLU A 82 7.97 6.08 -1.92
CA GLU A 82 6.73 6.68 -2.44
C GLU A 82 6.56 8.15 -2.07
N THR A 83 7.11 8.60 -0.95
CA THR A 83 6.88 9.96 -0.43
C THR A 83 8.15 10.78 -0.23
N GLY A 84 9.33 10.16 -0.23
CA GLY A 84 10.59 10.83 0.09
C GLY A 84 10.79 11.15 1.57
N PHE A 85 9.84 10.78 2.44
CA PHE A 85 9.89 11.04 3.88
C PHE A 85 10.35 9.80 4.65
N ASP A 86 11.33 9.98 5.54
CA ASP A 86 11.87 8.90 6.38
C ASP A 86 11.10 8.85 7.71
N ILE A 87 10.42 7.73 7.95
CA ILE A 87 9.62 7.51 9.16
C ILE A 87 10.38 6.77 10.27
N SER A 88 11.66 6.41 10.07
CA SER A 88 12.42 5.56 11.01
C SER A 88 12.41 6.07 12.45
N ASN A 89 12.50 7.40 12.63
CA ASN A 89 12.53 8.02 13.96
C ASN A 89 11.15 8.17 14.62
N PHE A 90 10.07 7.86 13.89
CA PHE A 90 8.70 8.01 14.36
C PHE A 90 7.98 6.67 14.52
N LEU A 91 8.56 5.59 13.98
CA LEU A 91 7.94 4.29 13.95
C LEU A 91 8.02 3.62 15.32
N ASP A 92 6.87 3.25 15.85
CA ASP A 92 6.72 2.32 16.96
C ASP A 92 6.27 0.95 16.39
N PRO A 93 7.06 -0.12 16.55
CA PRO A 93 6.74 -1.45 16.00
C PRO A 93 5.41 -2.03 16.49
N GLU A 94 4.88 -1.56 17.62
CA GLU A 94 3.64 -2.06 18.21
C GLU A 94 2.40 -1.23 17.82
N GLU A 95 2.58 -0.03 17.26
CA GLU A 95 1.49 0.86 16.87
C GLU A 95 1.16 0.72 15.38
N TYR A 96 0.31 -0.27 15.05
CA TYR A 96 -0.13 -0.51 13.69
C TYR A 96 -1.60 -0.94 13.60
N LEU A 97 -2.17 -0.78 12.40
CA LEU A 97 -3.41 -1.43 11.99
C LEU A 97 -3.08 -2.54 11.00
N GLU A 98 -3.64 -3.72 11.23
CA GLU A 98 -3.48 -4.87 10.35
C GLU A 98 -4.83 -5.41 9.88
N SER A 99 -4.91 -5.78 8.61
CA SER A 99 -6.09 -6.42 8.03
C SER A 99 -5.72 -7.26 6.83
N THR A 100 -6.48 -8.31 6.58
CA THR A 100 -6.37 -9.12 5.36
C THR A 100 -7.43 -8.66 4.36
N ILE A 101 -7.01 -8.18 3.19
CA ILE A 101 -7.89 -7.68 2.13
C ILE A 101 -7.57 -8.44 0.85
N ASN A 102 -8.53 -9.16 0.28
CA ASN A 102 -8.33 -9.99 -0.92
C ASN A 102 -7.11 -10.94 -0.80
N ASP A 103 -7.04 -11.67 0.32
CA ASP A 103 -5.94 -12.61 0.65
C ASP A 103 -4.54 -11.97 0.77
N GLN A 104 -4.47 -10.64 0.78
CA GLN A 104 -3.25 -9.89 1.05
C GLN A 104 -3.28 -9.36 2.48
N LEU A 105 -2.27 -9.72 3.29
CA LEU A 105 -2.03 -9.07 4.58
C LEU A 105 -1.54 -7.64 4.34
N VAL A 106 -2.23 -6.68 4.94
CA VAL A 106 -1.90 -5.26 4.89
C VAL A 106 -1.69 -4.78 6.32
N ARG A 107 -0.49 -4.27 6.62
CA ARG A 107 -0.19 -3.63 7.90
C ARG A 107 0.30 -2.22 7.67
N LEU A 108 -0.28 -1.28 8.41
CA LEU A 108 0.04 0.15 8.34
C LEU A 108 0.42 0.67 9.73
N TYR A 109 1.65 1.14 9.87
CA TYR A 109 2.15 1.75 11.10
C TYR A 109 1.58 3.16 11.29
N VAL A 110 1.25 3.53 12.53
CA VAL A 110 0.63 4.83 12.82
C VAL A 110 1.70 5.85 13.16
N ILE A 111 1.95 6.78 12.23
CA ILE A 111 2.95 7.85 12.38
C ILE A 111 2.22 9.15 12.69
N LYS A 112 2.40 9.67 13.90
CA LYS A 112 1.65 10.83 14.42
C LYS A 112 2.53 12.09 14.42
N ASN A 113 1.88 13.24 14.51
CA ASN A 113 2.54 14.54 14.73
C ASN A 113 3.46 15.02 13.61
N ILE A 114 3.10 14.78 12.35
CA ILE A 114 3.88 15.28 11.21
C ILE A 114 3.39 16.69 10.79
N PRO A 115 4.27 17.69 10.67
CA PRO A 115 3.87 19.03 10.21
C PRO A 115 3.27 18.98 8.81
N MET A 116 2.16 19.68 8.59
CA MET A 116 1.55 19.76 7.24
C MET A 116 2.44 20.50 6.23
N SER A 117 3.40 21.30 6.72
CA SER A 117 4.41 21.97 5.90
C SER A 117 5.48 21.03 5.33
N THR A 118 5.56 19.78 5.84
CA THR A 118 6.48 18.73 5.37
C THR A 118 6.35 18.55 3.86
N LYS A 119 7.48 18.51 3.17
CA LYS A 119 7.53 18.31 1.72
C LYS A 119 7.69 16.84 1.41
N PHE A 120 6.76 16.32 0.61
CA PHE A 120 6.79 14.96 0.11
C PHE A 120 7.14 14.97 -1.38
N CYS A 121 8.17 14.22 -1.75
CA CYS A 121 8.70 14.09 -3.10
C CYS A 121 8.97 12.60 -3.37
N PRO A 122 8.14 11.92 -4.18
CA PRO A 122 8.36 10.54 -4.55
C PRO A 122 9.75 10.33 -5.17
N LYS A 123 10.43 9.26 -4.80
CA LYS A 123 11.73 8.88 -5.37
C LYS A 123 11.57 7.95 -6.57
N THR A 124 10.47 7.19 -6.63
CA THR A 124 10.21 6.24 -7.70
C THR A 124 9.69 6.93 -8.97
N ARG A 125 10.23 6.56 -10.12
CA ARG A 125 9.80 7.11 -11.42
C ARG A 125 8.55 6.37 -11.90
N CYS A 126 7.50 7.11 -12.22
CA CYS A 126 6.25 6.60 -12.81
C CYS A 126 5.42 5.65 -11.93
N GLU A 127 5.59 5.68 -10.61
CA GLU A 127 4.76 4.90 -9.67
C GLU A 127 3.79 5.79 -8.89
N ILE A 128 4.30 6.87 -8.31
CA ILE A 128 3.49 7.88 -7.61
C ILE A 128 3.41 9.15 -8.43
N LYS A 129 2.18 9.64 -8.64
CA LYS A 129 1.92 10.90 -9.34
C LYS A 129 1.91 12.09 -8.40
N SER A 130 1.36 11.93 -7.19
CA SER A 130 1.23 13.01 -6.22
C SER A 130 1.06 12.48 -4.80
N CYS A 131 1.52 13.26 -3.83
CA CYS A 131 1.23 13.09 -2.41
C CYS A 131 0.38 14.27 -1.95
N SER A 132 -0.64 14.05 -1.14
CA SER A 132 -1.51 15.12 -0.64
C SER A 132 -2.10 14.79 0.72
N TRP A 133 -2.33 15.83 1.51
CA TRP A 133 -3.05 15.74 2.77
C TRP A 133 -4.56 15.71 2.50
N PHE A 134 -5.26 14.80 3.19
CA PHE A 134 -6.71 14.68 3.17
C PHE A 134 -7.24 14.81 4.58
N ALA A 135 -8.31 15.59 4.77
CA ALA A 135 -8.96 15.67 6.06
C ALA A 135 -9.58 14.31 6.42
N ILE A 136 -9.38 13.86 7.65
CA ILE A 136 -9.93 12.58 8.14
C ILE A 136 -11.46 12.60 8.08
N SER A 137 -12.09 13.77 8.29
CA SER A 137 -13.53 13.98 8.16
C SER A 137 -14.08 13.68 6.77
N ASP A 138 -13.24 13.82 5.73
CA ASP A 138 -13.65 13.73 4.33
C ASP A 138 -13.43 12.30 3.77
N LEU A 139 -12.78 11.43 4.55
CA LEU A 139 -12.58 10.04 4.15
C LEU A 139 -13.91 9.29 4.12
N PRO A 140 -14.13 8.43 3.11
CA PRO A 140 -15.38 7.68 3.00
C PRO A 140 -15.55 6.75 4.22
N ASN A 141 -16.59 7.01 5.02
CA ASN A 141 -16.92 6.18 6.16
C ASN A 141 -17.83 5.03 5.71
N ASN A 142 -17.27 3.83 5.56
CA ASN A 142 -18.04 2.63 5.27
C ASN A 142 -18.75 2.14 6.53
N LYS A 143 -19.71 2.91 7.05
CA LYS A 143 -20.68 2.39 8.03
C LYS A 143 -21.56 1.37 7.30
N LYS A 144 -21.12 0.12 7.20
CA LYS A 144 -22.09 -0.98 7.21
C LYS A 144 -22.80 -0.85 8.55
N ARG A 145 -24.03 -0.34 8.55
CA ARG A 145 -24.89 -0.39 9.73
C ARG A 145 -25.03 -1.86 10.08
N CYS A 146 -24.31 -2.32 11.10
CA CYS A 146 -24.78 -3.44 11.90
C CYS A 146 -26.06 -2.94 12.57
N HIS A 147 -27.20 -3.12 11.91
CA HIS A 147 -28.48 -3.11 12.59
C HIS A 147 -28.47 -4.32 13.53
N ALA A 148 -27.95 -4.12 14.74
CA ALA A 148 -28.46 -4.84 15.88
C ALA A 148 -29.92 -4.39 16.01
N GLN A 149 -30.84 -5.23 15.53
CA GLN A 149 -32.22 -5.18 15.98
C GLN A 149 -32.27 -5.97 17.28
N ASP A 150 -31.84 -5.34 18.36
CA ASP A 150 -32.57 -5.46 19.61
C ASP A 150 -33.63 -4.36 19.58
N GLU A 151 -34.90 -4.75 19.51
CA GLU A 151 -36.02 -4.20 20.29
C GLU A 151 -37.33 -4.91 19.89
N ASN A 152 -37.72 -5.84 20.77
CA ASN A 152 -39.07 -6.24 21.19
C ASN A 152 -40.29 -5.46 20.63
N TRP A 153 -41.29 -6.20 20.10
CA TRP A 153 -42.73 -5.97 20.35
C TRP A 153 -43.61 -7.13 19.81
N ARG A 154 -44.32 -7.76 20.75
CA ARG A 154 -45.33 -8.85 20.71
C ARG A 154 -44.85 -10.29 20.63
#